data_AF-A0A3P6TCJ3-F1
#
_entry.id   AF-A0A3P6TCJ3-F1
#
_cell.length_a   1.000
_cell.length_b   1.000
_cell.length_c   1.000
_cell.angle_alpha   90.00
_cell.angle_beta   90.00
_cell.angle_gamma   90.00
#
_symmetry.space_group_name_H-M   'P 1'
#
loop_
_entity.id
_entity.type
_entity.pdbx_description
1 polymer ?
#
loop_
_entity_poly.entity_id
_entity_poly.type
_entity_poly.pdbx_seq_one_letter_code
_entity_poly.pdbx_strand_id
1 'polypeptide(L)'
;MPGSSSHSGVTSLNAPKRLFSPSNSTAPCNGNLMTHSKTEGSIKLNISNLGGLRQKVTTSFHTIANLPWRLAAKTECTKRTSNVKFFSVYIDCNPESESTLWSCDAIVEFRLISQKPDTPNFSRQV
;
A
#
# COMPACT_ATOMS: atom_id res chain seq x y z
N MET A 1 28.45 -20.96 -3.68
CA MET A 1 27.56 -22.00 -4.24
C MET A 1 27.96 -23.33 -3.61
N PRO A 2 27.05 -24.25 -3.28
CA PRO A 2 25.59 -24.16 -3.22
C PRO A 2 25.00 -24.70 -1.89
N GLY A 3 23.67 -24.63 -1.75
CA GLY A 3 22.98 -25.32 -0.65
C GLY A 3 21.53 -24.91 -0.47
N SER A 4 20.72 -24.99 -1.54
CA SER A 4 19.26 -25.05 -1.40
C SER A 4 18.86 -26.34 -0.69
N SER A 5 17.85 -26.32 0.18
CA SER A 5 16.89 -27.42 0.32
C SER A 5 15.65 -26.99 1.10
N SER A 6 14.52 -27.28 0.48
CA SER A 6 13.12 -27.06 0.88
C SER A 6 12.66 -28.12 1.88
N HIS A 7 11.61 -27.85 2.66
CA HIS A 7 10.73 -28.90 3.15
C HIS A 7 9.26 -28.48 3.13
N SER A 8 8.45 -29.42 2.68
CA SER A 8 7.01 -29.35 2.41
C SER A 8 6.18 -29.80 3.62
N GLY A 9 5.07 -29.10 3.86
CA GLY A 9 3.73 -29.58 4.26
C GLY A 9 3.54 -30.46 5.51
N VAL A 10 2.66 -30.01 6.43
CA VAL A 10 1.64 -30.83 7.10
C VAL A 10 0.38 -29.98 7.35
N THR A 11 -0.77 -30.52 6.94
CA THR A 11 -2.14 -30.07 7.25
C THR A 11 -2.54 -30.39 8.69
N SER A 12 -3.21 -29.48 9.40
CA SER A 12 -4.22 -29.88 10.41
C SER A 12 -5.20 -28.75 10.72
N LEU A 13 -6.45 -29.17 10.87
CA LEU A 13 -7.67 -28.43 11.10
C LEU A 13 -7.71 -27.61 12.40
N ASN A 14 -8.52 -26.56 12.35
CA ASN A 14 -9.27 -25.90 13.43
C ASN A 14 -8.49 -25.27 14.60
N ALA A 15 -8.42 -23.94 14.60
CA ALA A 15 -8.55 -23.14 15.81
C ALA A 15 -9.21 -21.77 15.50
N PRO A 16 -9.99 -21.18 16.44
CA PRO A 16 -11.01 -20.20 16.13
C PRO A 16 -10.54 -18.74 16.22
N LYS A 17 -11.33 -17.88 15.56
CA LYS A 17 -11.38 -16.41 15.61
C LYS A 17 -10.64 -15.78 16.79
N ARG A 18 -9.69 -14.89 16.50
CA ARG A 18 -9.47 -13.68 17.29
C ARG A 18 -9.44 -12.47 16.36
N LEU A 19 -10.61 -11.90 16.14
CA LEU A 19 -10.72 -10.46 15.98
C LEU A 19 -10.19 -9.84 17.27
N PHE A 20 -9.13 -9.05 17.19
CA PHE A 20 -8.89 -8.01 18.18
C PHE A 20 -9.22 -6.67 17.55
N SER A 21 -10.51 -6.33 17.63
CA SER A 21 -10.95 -4.95 17.78
C SER A 21 -10.59 -4.49 19.20
N PRO A 22 -10.10 -3.27 19.42
CA PRO A 22 -9.90 -2.77 20.77
C PRO A 22 -11.23 -2.27 21.35
N SER A 23 -11.70 -2.91 22.42
CA SER A 23 -12.56 -2.31 23.44
C SER A 23 -12.01 -2.81 24.78
N ASN A 24 -11.88 -2.03 25.86
CA ASN A 24 -12.86 -1.16 26.45
C ASN A 24 -12.16 -0.27 27.51
N SER A 25 -12.35 1.04 27.49
CA SER A 25 -12.13 1.92 28.66
C SER A 25 -13.38 2.77 28.83
N THR A 26 -14.09 2.52 29.93
CA THR A 26 -15.32 3.20 30.35
C THR A 26 -15.05 4.64 30.79
N ALA A 27 -15.65 5.62 30.09
CA ALA A 27 -16.08 6.91 30.63
C ALA A 27 -17.28 7.44 29.80
N PRO A 28 -18.31 8.07 30.41
CA PRO A 28 -19.61 8.27 29.78
C PRO A 28 -19.79 9.63 29.08
N CYS A 29 -20.64 9.59 28.03
CA CYS A 29 -21.47 10.63 27.41
C CYS A 29 -20.84 11.97 26.98
N ASN A 30 -20.53 12.08 25.67
CA ASN A 30 -21.07 13.17 24.87
C ASN A 30 -21.22 12.71 23.41
N GLY A 31 -22.44 12.81 22.88
CA GLY A 31 -22.73 12.49 21.49
C GLY A 31 -22.02 13.48 20.57
N ASN A 32 -21.05 13.00 19.80
CA ASN A 32 -20.69 13.61 18.54
C ASN A 32 -19.99 12.59 17.63
N LEU A 33 -20.73 12.22 16.59
CA LEU A 33 -20.27 11.76 15.28
C LEU A 33 -19.18 10.66 15.30
N MET A 34 -19.61 9.39 15.38
CA MET A 34 -18.89 8.31 14.69
C MET A 34 -18.87 8.69 13.21
N THR A 35 -17.89 9.48 12.78
CA THR A 35 -17.57 9.65 11.38
C THR A 35 -17.18 8.26 10.92
N HIS A 36 -18.06 7.63 10.13
CA HIS A 36 -17.77 6.37 9.47
C HIS A 36 -16.48 6.61 8.68
N SER A 37 -15.34 6.15 9.20
CA SER A 37 -14.07 6.36 8.53
C SER A 37 -14.18 5.59 7.22
N LYS A 38 -13.98 6.29 6.10
CA LYS A 38 -14.00 5.61 4.80
C LYS A 38 -12.92 4.53 4.84
N THR A 39 -13.36 3.28 4.75
CA THR A 39 -12.49 2.10 4.76
C THR A 39 -11.77 1.95 3.43
N GLU A 40 -12.24 2.63 2.39
CA GLU A 40 -11.65 2.70 1.06
C GLU A 40 -11.30 4.14 0.68
N GLY A 41 -10.33 4.28 -0.22
CA GLY A 41 -9.93 5.57 -0.75
C GLY A 41 -9.00 5.42 -1.96
N SER A 42 -8.74 6.54 -2.61
CA SER A 42 -7.84 6.58 -3.78
C SER A 42 -6.84 7.72 -3.64
N ILE A 43 -5.58 7.45 -3.97
CA ILE A 43 -4.50 8.43 -4.00
C ILE A 43 -4.05 8.60 -5.45
N LYS A 44 -3.89 9.86 -5.89
CA LYS A 44 -3.45 10.16 -7.25
C LYS A 44 -2.11 10.91 -7.22
N LEU A 45 -1.14 10.41 -7.99
CA LEU A 45 0.16 11.04 -8.19
C LEU A 45 0.27 11.48 -9.65
N ASN A 46 0.41 12.79 -9.87
CA ASN A 46 0.65 13.35 -11.20
C ASN A 46 2.15 13.59 -11.38
N ILE A 47 2.73 13.05 -12.45
CA ILE A 47 4.16 13.19 -12.76
C ILE A 47 4.27 13.93 -14.10
N SER A 48 4.71 15.19 -14.06
CA SER A 48 4.80 16.04 -15.26
C SER A 48 5.98 15.68 -16.17
N ASN A 49 7.13 15.30 -15.61
CA ASN A 49 8.33 14.94 -16.37
C ASN A 49 8.75 13.48 -16.11
N LEU A 50 8.04 12.52 -16.72
CA LEU A 50 8.36 11.10 -16.59
C LEU A 50 9.72 10.73 -17.21
N GLY A 51 10.15 11.42 -18.27
CA GLY A 51 11.45 11.20 -18.92
C GLY A 51 12.64 11.50 -18.00
N GLY A 52 12.53 12.56 -17.20
CA GLY A 52 13.53 13.01 -16.24
C GLY A 52 13.43 12.41 -14.84
N LEU A 53 12.42 11.59 -14.55
CA LEU A 53 12.17 11.08 -13.19
C LEU A 53 13.27 10.11 -12.74
N ARG A 54 14.28 10.58 -12.01
CA ARG A 54 15.34 9.73 -11.41
C ARG A 54 15.16 9.50 -9.92
N GLN A 55 14.66 10.51 -9.21
CA GLN A 55 14.40 10.43 -7.78
C GLN A 55 12.99 9.89 -7.50
N LYS A 56 12.80 9.25 -6.35
CA LYS A 56 11.47 8.82 -5.87
C LYS A 56 10.64 10.08 -5.60
N VAL A 57 9.52 10.22 -6.30
CA VAL A 57 8.50 11.23 -6.01
C VAL A 57 7.40 10.60 -5.18
N THR A 58 6.84 11.37 -4.25
CA THR A 58 5.84 10.91 -3.29
C THR A 58 4.70 11.90 -3.20
N THR A 59 3.48 11.43 -2.93
CA THR A 59 2.37 12.29 -2.52
C THR A 59 2.55 12.78 -1.09
N SER A 60 1.68 13.70 -0.63
CA SER A 60 1.42 13.86 0.80
C SER A 60 0.78 12.58 1.38
N PHE A 61 0.69 12.48 2.69
CA PHE A 61 -0.09 11.43 3.34
C PHE A 61 -1.59 11.68 3.15
N HIS A 62 -2.32 10.60 2.91
CA HIS A 62 -3.77 10.55 2.83
C HIS A 62 -4.29 9.56 3.86
N THR A 63 -5.25 9.99 4.68
CA THR A 63 -5.85 9.11 5.69
C THR A 63 -6.92 8.22 5.06
N ILE A 64 -6.75 6.90 5.13
CA ILE A 64 -7.73 5.89 4.70
C ILE A 64 -7.80 4.83 5.79
N ALA A 65 -9.00 4.47 6.23
CA ALA A 65 -9.21 3.57 7.38
C ALA A 65 -8.39 3.97 8.63
N ASN A 66 -8.29 5.28 8.90
CA ASN A 66 -7.55 5.87 10.03
C ASN A 66 -6.02 5.62 10.03
N LEU A 67 -5.45 5.13 8.92
CA LEU A 67 -4.01 5.01 8.74
C LEU A 67 -3.52 6.03 7.71
N PRO A 68 -2.29 6.57 7.83
CA PRO A 68 -1.72 7.44 6.81
C PRO A 68 -1.11 6.62 5.66
N TRP A 69 -1.53 6.90 4.44
CA TRP A 69 -1.10 6.23 3.22
C TRP A 69 -0.39 7.21 2.28
N ARG A 70 0.61 6.74 1.52
CA ARG A 70 1.32 7.57 0.55
C ARG A 70 1.67 6.80 -0.71
N LEU A 71 1.32 7.37 -1.86
CA LEU A 71 1.69 6.82 -3.16
C LEU A 71 3.04 7.39 -3.59
N ALA A 72 3.88 6.56 -4.18
CA ALA A 72 5.16 6.99 -4.70
C ALA A 72 5.54 6.30 -5.99
N ALA A 73 6.41 6.94 -6.78
CA ALA A 73 6.93 6.36 -8.01
C ALA A 73 8.39 6.77 -8.26
N LYS A 74 9.12 5.92 -8.97
CA LYS A 74 10.45 6.25 -9.52
C LYS A 74 10.67 5.51 -10.83
N THR A 75 11.57 6.02 -11.67
CA THR A 75 12.15 5.18 -12.72
C THR A 75 13.55 4.74 -12.32
N GLU A 76 13.95 3.56 -12.79
CA GLU A 76 15.29 3.07 -12.62
C GLU A 76 15.84 2.55 -13.95
N CYS A 77 17.04 3.01 -14.28
CA CYS A 77 17.79 2.57 -15.45
C CYS A 77 19.27 2.62 -15.06
N THR A 78 19.71 1.62 -14.29
CA THR A 78 21.07 1.54 -13.74
C THR A 78 21.71 0.23 -14.16
N LYS A 79 23.00 0.05 -13.87
CA LYS A 79 23.69 -1.24 -14.07
C LYS A 79 22.99 -2.39 -13.34
N ARG A 80 22.36 -2.12 -12.19
CA ARG A 80 21.58 -3.11 -11.41
C ARG A 80 20.37 -3.64 -12.19
N THR A 81 19.79 -2.82 -13.06
CA THR A 81 18.68 -3.19 -13.93
C THR A 81 19.15 -3.57 -15.34
N SER A 82 20.44 -3.87 -15.53
CA SER A 82 21.05 -4.11 -16.85
C SER A 82 20.78 -2.99 -17.86
N ASN A 83 20.66 -1.75 -17.37
CA ASN A 83 20.26 -0.58 -18.15
C ASN A 83 18.89 -0.70 -18.85
N VAL A 84 18.03 -1.62 -18.39
CA VAL A 84 16.63 -1.66 -18.76
C VAL A 84 15.87 -0.65 -17.89
N LYS A 85 15.02 0.15 -18.53
CA LYS A 85 14.20 1.16 -17.84
C LYS A 85 12.98 0.50 -17.20
N PHE A 86 12.90 0.60 -15.88
CA PHE A 86 11.73 0.20 -15.11
C PHE A 86 11.01 1.42 -14.57
N PHE A 87 9.68 1.36 -14.54
CA PHE A 87 8.84 2.28 -13.78
C PHE A 87 8.28 1.51 -12.59
N SER A 88 8.55 2.00 -11.37
CA SER A 88 8.14 1.35 -10.14
C SER A 88 7.20 2.25 -9.37
N VAL A 89 6.11 1.66 -8.90
CA VAL A 89 5.10 2.31 -8.06
C VAL A 89 5.08 1.63 -6.70
N TYR A 90 4.95 2.43 -5.64
CA TYR A 90 4.98 1.98 -4.26
C TYR A 90 3.81 2.58 -3.50
N ILE A 91 3.27 1.83 -2.56
CA ILE A 91 2.33 2.31 -1.57
C ILE A 91 2.98 2.16 -0.19
N ASP A 92 3.07 3.26 0.56
CA ASP A 92 3.47 3.22 1.96
C ASP A 92 2.18 3.24 2.81
N CYS A 93 2.09 2.36 3.82
CA CYS A 93 1.05 2.38 4.84
C CYS A 93 1.70 2.62 6.19
N ASN A 94 1.28 3.67 6.89
CA ASN A 94 1.74 4.04 8.22
C ASN A 94 3.28 4.03 8.43
N PRO A 95 4.08 4.60 7.50
CA PRO A 95 5.53 4.42 7.51
C PRO A 95 6.26 5.15 8.64
N GLU A 96 5.59 6.08 9.33
CA GLU A 96 6.18 6.85 10.45
C GLU A 96 6.02 6.15 11.80
N SER A 97 5.24 5.07 11.87
CA SER A 97 5.04 4.36 13.14
C SER A 97 6.25 3.52 13.50
N GLU A 98 6.77 3.72 14.70
CA GLU A 98 7.85 2.91 15.29
C GLU A 98 7.32 1.61 15.94
N SER A 99 6.00 1.47 16.06
CA SER A 99 5.39 0.28 16.66
C SER A 99 5.54 -0.92 15.74
N THR A 100 5.82 -2.08 16.34
CA THR A 100 5.84 -3.39 15.65
C THR A 100 4.58 -4.21 15.91
N LEU A 101 3.62 -3.66 16.67
CA LEU A 101 2.39 -4.35 17.12
C LEU A 101 1.18 -4.09 16.22
N TRP A 102 1.36 -3.43 15.08
CA TRP A 102 0.28 -3.14 14.14
C TRP A 102 0.50 -3.88 12.82
N SER A 103 -0.60 -4.20 12.16
CA SER A 103 -0.62 -4.70 10.79
C SER A 103 -1.80 -4.07 10.05
N CYS A 104 -1.72 -4.06 8.72
CA CYS A 104 -2.79 -3.62 7.86
C CYS A 104 -3.01 -4.67 6.77
N ASP A 105 -4.23 -5.19 6.68
CA ASP A 105 -4.67 -6.02 5.57
C ASP A 105 -5.56 -5.16 4.66
N ALA A 106 -5.16 -5.02 3.40
CA ALA A 106 -5.81 -4.15 2.44
C ALA A 106 -5.64 -4.69 1.03
N ILE A 107 -6.69 -4.51 0.22
CA ILE A 107 -6.64 -4.75 -1.22
C ILE A 107 -6.18 -3.47 -1.91
N VAL A 108 -5.10 -3.53 -2.68
CA VAL A 108 -4.55 -2.36 -3.39
C VAL A 108 -4.59 -2.60 -4.89
N GLU A 109 -5.24 -1.70 -5.62
CA GLU A 109 -5.18 -1.66 -7.08
C GLU A 109 -4.36 -0.45 -7.55
N PHE A 110 -3.23 -0.72 -8.21
CA PHE A 110 -2.48 0.31 -8.92
C PHE A 110 -3.07 0.53 -10.30
N ARG A 111 -3.28 1.79 -10.69
CA ARG A 111 -3.73 2.18 -12.03
C ARG A 111 -2.80 3.19 -12.68
N LEU A 112 -2.35 2.91 -13.90
CA LEU A 112 -1.74 3.90 -14.78
C LEU A 112 -2.83 4.45 -15.69
N ILE A 113 -3.14 5.74 -15.50
CA ILE A 113 -4.21 6.41 -16.22
C ILE A 113 -3.74 6.74 -17.63
N SER A 114 -4.44 6.22 -18.64
CA SER A 114 -4.18 6.57 -20.03
C SER A 114 -4.51 8.04 -20.26
N GLN A 115 -3.65 8.74 -21.00
CA GLN A 115 -3.91 10.11 -21.45
C GLN A 115 -4.57 10.17 -22.83
N LYS A 116 -4.60 9.05 -23.56
CA LYS A 116 -5.23 8.96 -24.87
C LYS A 116 -6.72 8.65 -24.71
N PRO A 117 -7.61 9.32 -25.45
CA PRO A 117 -9.00 8.89 -25.59
C PRO A 117 -9.08 7.42 -25.99
N ASP A 118 -10.11 6.73 -25.50
CA ASP A 118 -10.46 5.34 -25.87
C ASP A 118 -9.40 4.26 -25.57
N THR A 119 -8.29 4.63 -24.92
CA THR A 119 -7.28 3.68 -24.45
C THR A 119 -7.55 3.36 -22.99
N PRO A 120 -7.77 2.08 -22.62
CA PRO A 120 -8.05 1.71 -21.25
C PRO A 120 -6.84 1.94 -20.34
N ASN A 121 -7.11 2.14 -19.05
CA ASN A 121 -6.08 2.22 -18.03
C ASN A 121 -5.40 0.86 -17.86
N PHE A 122 -4.11 0.87 -17.55
CA PHE A 122 -3.44 -0.33 -17.08
C PHE A 122 -3.66 -0.46 -15.57
N SER A 123 -4.22 -1.58 -15.13
CA SER A 123 -4.49 -1.85 -13.72
C SER A 123 -3.83 -3.14 -13.23
N ARG A 124 -3.41 -3.15 -11.97
CA ARG A 124 -2.89 -4.34 -11.30
C ARG A 124 -3.24 -4.32 -9.82
N GLN A 125 -3.90 -5.37 -9.35
CA GLN A 125 -4.13 -5.61 -7.93
C GLN A 125 -2.92 -6.33 -7.31
N VAL A 126 -2.57 -5.96 -6.08
CA VAL A 126 -1.56 -6.63 -5.24
C VAL A 126 -2.13 -6.99 -3.89
#